data_AF-A0A0F9FCP7-F1
#
_entry.id   AF-A0A0F9FCP7-F1
#
_cell.length_a   1.000
_cell.length_b   1.000
_cell.length_c   1.000
_cell.angle_alpha   90.00
_cell.angle_beta   90.00
_cell.angle_gamma   90.00
#
_symmetry.space_group_name_H-M   'P 1'
#
loop_
_entity.id
_entity.type
_entity.pdbx_description
1 polymer ?
#
loop_
_entity_poly.entity_id
_entity_poly.type
_entity_poly.pdbx_seq_one_letter_code
_entity_poly.pdbx_strand_id
1 'polypeptide(L)'
;MIWNKITGIPAAFTIRFGHEYLLYMYHGKLLPVALEERGKIHSVFTEQVKRHSQKPEIAYQIIERLYPNANRLELFARQKRKGWDVWGNEVESDINLSS
;
A
#
# COMPACT_ATOMS: atom_id res chain seq x y z
N MET A 1 1.48 -6.11 7.71
CA MET A 1 1.60 -6.91 6.47
C MET A 1 3.03 -6.79 5.95
N ILE A 2 3.49 -7.78 5.17
CA ILE A 2 4.86 -7.87 4.64
C ILE A 2 4.77 -8.01 3.12
N TRP A 3 5.44 -7.13 2.40
CA TRP A 3 5.67 -7.24 0.97
C TRP A 3 6.98 -7.98 0.71
N ASN A 4 6.92 -9.20 0.19
CA ASN A 4 8.06 -9.91 -0.37
C ASN A 4 8.36 -9.39 -1.78
N LYS A 5 9.52 -8.76 -1.96
CA LYS A 5 9.89 -7.93 -3.12
C LYS A 5 10.38 -8.72 -4.34
N ILE A 6 10.59 -10.04 -4.20
CA ILE A 6 11.17 -10.93 -5.23
C ILE A 6 12.41 -10.30 -5.87
N THR A 7 13.41 -9.96 -5.07
CA THR A 7 14.59 -9.29 -5.60
C THR A 7 15.66 -10.30 -5.98
N GLY A 8 16.39 -10.07 -7.08
CA GLY A 8 17.48 -10.95 -7.54
C GLY A 8 18.65 -11.10 -6.56
N ILE A 9 19.65 -11.88 -6.96
CA ILE A 9 20.84 -12.17 -6.13
C ILE A 9 21.58 -10.86 -5.81
N PRO A 10 21.92 -10.60 -4.53
CA PRO A 10 22.62 -9.38 -4.14
C PRO A 10 24.03 -9.31 -4.75
N ALA A 11 24.47 -8.10 -5.08
CA ALA A 11 25.85 -7.83 -5.50
C ALA A 11 26.84 -7.86 -4.33
N ALA A 12 26.36 -7.85 -3.07
CA ALA A 12 27.19 -7.87 -1.87
C ALA A 12 26.90 -9.14 -1.04
N PHE A 13 27.97 -9.80 -0.58
CA PHE A 13 27.97 -11.10 0.12
C PHE A 13 27.41 -11.07 1.57
N THR A 14 26.44 -10.20 1.87
CA THR A 14 25.84 -10.04 3.21
C THR A 14 24.31 -10.25 3.18
N ILE A 15 23.59 -9.88 4.25
CA ILE A 15 22.13 -10.00 4.33
C ILE A 15 21.46 -8.88 3.51
N ARG A 16 20.57 -9.26 2.61
CA ARG A 16 19.72 -8.34 1.87
C ARG A 16 18.30 -8.31 2.44
N PHE A 17 17.79 -7.11 2.71
CA PHE A 17 16.36 -6.92 2.98
C PHE A 17 15.53 -7.18 1.73
N GLY A 18 14.93 -8.38 1.66
CA GLY A 18 14.07 -8.82 0.58
C GLY A 18 12.59 -8.45 0.74
N HIS A 19 12.25 -7.69 1.78
CA HIS A 19 10.87 -7.33 2.08
C HIS A 19 10.73 -5.91 2.64
N GLU A 20 9.50 -5.37 2.56
CA GLU A 20 9.10 -4.11 3.17
C GLU A 20 7.83 -4.30 4.01
N TYR A 21 7.69 -3.49 5.07
CA TYR A 21 6.54 -3.54 5.95
C TYR A 21 5.41 -2.64 5.45
N LEU A 22 4.19 -3.15 5.49
CA LEU A 22 2.95 -2.40 5.35
C LEU A 22 2.20 -2.50 6.67
N LEU A 23 2.29 -1.46 7.51
CA LEU A 23 1.62 -1.44 8.80
C LEU A 23 0.11 -1.24 8.60
N TYR A 24 -0.70 -2.04 9.30
CA TYR A 24 -2.16 -1.93 9.28
C TYR A 24 -2.62 -1.49 10.66
N MET A 25 -3.14 -0.26 10.74
CA MET A 25 -3.44 0.44 11.97
C MET A 25 -4.82 1.10 11.85
N TYR A 26 -5.46 1.37 12.98
CA TYR A 26 -6.72 2.11 13.06
C TYR A 26 -6.72 2.98 14.33
N HIS A 27 -7.52 4.03 14.29
CA HIS A 27 -7.76 4.90 15.44
C HIS A 27 -9.26 4.96 15.75
N GLY A 28 -9.62 4.84 17.02
CA GLY A 28 -11.02 4.79 17.45
C GLY A 28 -11.70 3.45 17.10
N LYS A 29 -12.89 3.51 16.50
CA LYS A 29 -13.66 2.33 16.12
C LYS A 29 -13.12 1.75 14.80
N LEU A 30 -12.70 0.48 14.83
CA LEU A 30 -12.29 -0.24 13.63
C LEU A 30 -13.42 -0.26 12.59
N LEU A 31 -13.14 0.22 11.38
CA LEU A 31 -14.01 0.04 10.23
C LEU A 31 -13.97 -1.45 9.83
N PRO A 32 -15.11 -2.16 9.82
CA PRO A 32 -15.12 -3.57 9.44
C PRO A 32 -14.76 -3.74 7.96
N VAL A 33 -13.95 -4.77 7.68
CA VAL A 33 -13.66 -5.18 6.31
C VAL A 33 -14.87 -5.84 5.67
N ALA A 34 -14.93 -5.83 4.33
CA ALA A 34 -15.96 -6.50 3.53
C ALA A 34 -16.15 -7.96 3.99
N LEU A 35 -17.41 -8.40 4.11
CA LEU A 35 -17.75 -9.71 4.69
C LEU A 35 -17.15 -10.85 3.87
N GLU A 36 -17.24 -10.72 2.55
CA GLU A 36 -16.72 -11.63 1.55
C GLU A 36 -15.20 -11.70 1.55
N GLU A 37 -14.47 -10.72 2.09
CA GLU A 37 -13.00 -10.70 2.11
C GLU A 37 -12.38 -11.16 3.43
N ARG A 38 -13.21 -11.45 4.45
CA ARG A 38 -12.72 -11.89 5.76
C ARG A 38 -11.91 -13.18 5.65
N GLY A 39 -10.66 -13.12 6.14
CA GLY A 39 -9.74 -14.26 6.17
C GLY A 39 -9.08 -14.61 4.83
N LYS A 40 -9.38 -13.89 3.74
CA LYS A 40 -8.82 -14.19 2.41
C LYS A 40 -7.43 -13.60 2.16
N ILE A 41 -7.08 -12.53 2.87
CA ILE A 41 -5.82 -11.80 2.67
C ILE A 41 -4.76 -12.34 3.62
N HIS A 42 -3.70 -12.93 3.06
CA HIS A 42 -2.52 -13.32 3.83
C HIS A 42 -1.73 -12.08 4.28
N SER A 43 -1.15 -12.16 5.48
CA SER A 43 -0.33 -11.08 6.04
C SER A 43 0.99 -10.87 5.28
N VAL A 44 1.41 -11.85 4.47
CA VAL A 44 2.55 -11.79 3.55
C VAL A 44 2.04 -11.89 2.12
N PHE A 45 2.46 -10.96 1.27
CA PHE A 45 2.14 -10.96 -0.15
C PHE A 45 3.40 -10.71 -0.98
N THR A 46 3.37 -11.13 -2.25
CA THR A 46 4.56 -11.21 -3.10
C THR A 46 4.31 -10.44 -4.40
N GLU A 47 5.16 -9.47 -4.71
CA GLU A 47 5.12 -8.74 -5.99
C GLU A 47 6.54 -8.26 -6.37
N GLN A 48 6.88 -8.34 -7.65
CA GLN A 48 8.17 -7.90 -8.17
C GLN A 48 8.30 -6.36 -8.09
N VAL A 49 9.44 -5.89 -7.59
CA VAL A 49 9.77 -4.45 -7.61
C VAL A 49 9.89 -3.96 -9.05
N LYS A 50 9.22 -2.86 -9.38
CA LYS A 50 9.25 -2.22 -10.70
C LYS A 50 10.23 -1.03 -10.75
N ARG A 51 9.99 0.00 -9.94
CA ARG A 51 10.84 1.20 -9.84
C ARG A 51 11.26 1.46 -8.40
N HIS A 52 12.34 2.22 -8.22
CA HIS A 52 12.81 2.62 -6.90
C HIS A 52 11.69 3.36 -6.13
N SER A 53 11.43 2.94 -4.88
CA SER A 53 10.37 3.47 -4.00
C SER A 53 8.93 3.33 -4.53
N GLN A 54 8.70 2.58 -5.62
CA GLN A 54 7.35 2.30 -6.09
C GLN A 54 6.70 1.25 -5.19
N LYS A 55 5.57 1.62 -4.56
CA LYS A 55 4.73 0.70 -3.80
C LYS A 55 4.15 -0.39 -4.71
N PRO A 56 3.94 -1.61 -4.22
CA PRO A 56 3.41 -2.70 -5.02
C PRO A 56 1.91 -2.50 -5.29
N GLU A 57 1.48 -2.85 -6.50
CA GLU A 57 0.11 -2.66 -6.96
C GLU A 57 -0.88 -3.50 -6.12
N ILE A 58 -0.49 -4.71 -5.73
CA ILE A 58 -1.28 -5.60 -4.89
C ILE A 58 -1.64 -4.99 -3.53
N ALA A 59 -0.84 -4.06 -2.98
CA ALA A 59 -1.17 -3.40 -1.73
C ALA A 59 -2.43 -2.53 -1.85
N TYR A 60 -2.56 -1.80 -2.96
CA TYR A 60 -3.76 -1.02 -3.23
C TYR A 60 -4.98 -1.91 -3.48
N GLN A 61 -4.80 -2.99 -4.26
CA GLN A 61 -5.87 -3.95 -4.53
C GLN A 61 -6.37 -4.63 -3.25
N ILE A 62 -5.47 -4.95 -2.31
CA ILE A 62 -5.84 -5.47 -0.99
C ILE A 62 -6.71 -4.45 -0.24
N ILE A 63 -6.31 -3.17 -0.21
CA ILE A 63 -7.08 -2.13 0.49
C ILE A 63 -8.45 -1.93 -0.19
N GLU A 64 -8.50 -1.92 -1.52
CA GLU A 64 -9.74 -1.81 -2.30
C GLU A 64 -10.69 -2.97 -2.05
N ARG A 65 -10.17 -4.20 -1.98
CA ARG A 65 -10.96 -5.40 -1.64
C ARG A 65 -11.46 -5.36 -0.20
N LEU A 66 -10.60 -5.03 0.76
CA LEU A 66 -10.99 -4.99 2.18
C LEU A 66 -12.02 -3.90 2.47
N TYR A 67 -11.97 -2.79 1.73
CA TYR A 67 -12.78 -1.59 2.00
C TYR A 67 -13.44 -1.03 0.73
N PRO A 68 -14.27 -1.77 0.00
CA PRO A 68 -14.71 -1.40 -1.36
C PRO A 68 -15.35 -0.01 -1.43
N ASN A 69 -16.16 0.34 -0.42
CA ASN A 69 -16.94 1.56 -0.37
C ASN A 69 -16.32 2.66 0.53
N ALA A 70 -15.09 2.50 1.01
CA ALA A 70 -14.44 3.51 1.84
C ALA A 70 -13.84 4.64 1.00
N ASN A 71 -13.93 5.86 1.51
CA ASN A 71 -13.09 6.96 1.04
C ASN A 71 -11.65 6.66 1.43
N ARG A 72 -10.71 6.91 0.51
CA ARG A 72 -9.31 6.54 0.64
C ARG A 72 -8.45 7.72 0.25
N LEU A 73 -7.43 7.99 1.05
CA LEU A 73 -6.45 9.04 0.82
C LEU A 73 -5.05 8.42 0.79
N GLU A 74 -4.29 8.72 -0.26
CA GLU A 74 -2.86 8.43 -0.31
C GLU A 74 -2.05 9.70 -0.03
N LEU A 75 -1.24 9.64 1.04
CA LEU A 75 -0.29 10.70 1.39
C LEU A 75 1.08 10.41 0.76
N PHE A 76 1.79 11.48 0.39
CA PHE A 76 3.07 11.43 -0.33
C PHE A 76 2.97 10.70 -1.67
N ALA A 77 1.81 10.81 -2.33
CA ALA A 77 1.56 10.21 -3.62
C ALA A 77 2.43 10.86 -4.71
N ARG A 78 2.80 10.05 -5.71
CA ARG A 78 3.53 10.49 -6.92
C ARG A 78 2.71 10.36 -8.21
N GLN A 79 1.51 9.78 -8.11
CA GLN A 79 0.61 9.56 -9.23
C GLN A 79 -0.83 9.49 -8.71
N LYS A 80 -1.80 9.83 -9.56
CA LYS A 80 -3.22 9.64 -9.22
C LYS A 80 -3.63 8.18 -9.36
N ARG A 81 -4.59 7.76 -8.53
CA ARG A 81 -5.22 6.44 -8.61
C ARG A 81 -6.73 6.61 -8.55
N LYS A 82 -7.45 5.94 -9.46
CA LYS A 82 -8.92 6.01 -9.48
C LYS A 82 -9.50 5.52 -8.15
N GLY A 83 -10.40 6.29 -7.56
CA GLY A 83 -11.06 5.94 -6.30
C GLY A 83 -10.22 6.23 -5.04
N TRP A 84 -9.14 6.99 -5.20
CA TRP A 84 -8.31 7.53 -4.13
C TRP A 84 -8.17 9.03 -4.33
N ASP A 85 -8.36 9.78 -3.24
CA ASP A 85 -7.85 11.14 -3.17
C ASP A 85 -6.33 11.06 -2.95
N VAL A 86 -5.59 12.00 -3.53
CA VAL A 86 -4.13 12.05 -3.35
C VAL A 86 -3.65 13.37 -2.77
N TRP A 87 -2.60 13.29 -1.97
CA TRP A 87 -1.82 14.44 -1.55
C TRP A 87 -0.33 14.12 -1.67
N GLY A 88 0.44 15.01 -2.29
CA GLY A 88 1.88 14.83 -2.43
C GLY A 88 2.55 15.95 -3.23
N ASN A 89 3.87 16.09 -3.07
CA ASN A 89 4.63 17.16 -3.72
C ASN A 89 4.94 16.89 -5.21
N GLU A 90 4.73 15.66 -5.67
CA GLU A 90 5.02 15.21 -7.05
C GLU A 90 3.72 14.98 -7.86
N VAL A 91 2.56 15.36 -7.33
CA VAL A 91 1.25 15.18 -7.96
C VAL A 91 0.34 16.37 -7.66
N GLU A 92 -0.55 16.71 -8.59
CA GLU A 92 -1.63 17.66 -8.29
C GLU A 92 -2.54 17.07 -7.21
N SER A 93 -2.51 17.67 -6.02
CA SER A 93 -3.21 17.16 -4.85
C SER A 93 -4.73 17.42 -4.94
N ASP A 94 -5.53 16.43 -4.57
CA ASP A 94 -7.01 16.53 -4.57
C ASP A 94 -7.55 17.20 -3.31
N ILE A 95 -6.72 17.27 -2.26
CA ILE A 95 -7.07 17.86 -0.98
C ILE A 95 -6.08 18.94 -0.58
N ASN A 96 -6.56 19.92 0.19
CA ASN A 96 -5.70 20.90 0.85
C ASN A 96 -5.59 20.57 2.34
N LEU A 97 -4.36 20.49 2.85
CA LEU A 97 -4.06 20.23 4.26
C LEU A 97 -3.84 21.51 5.08
N SER A 98 -3.97 22.70 4.46
CA SER A 98 -3.92 23.96 5.21
C SER A 98 -5.12 24.05 6.16
N SER A 99 -4.84 24.14 7.46
CA SER A 99 -5.81 24.50 8.50
C SER A 99 -5.97 26.00 8.60
#